data_AF-A0A847FP84-F1
#
_entry.id   AF-A0A847FP84-F1
#
_cell.length_a   1.000
_cell.length_b   1.000
_cell.length_c   1.000
_cell.angle_alpha   90.00
_cell.angle_beta   90.00
_cell.angle_gamma   90.00
#
_symmetry.space_group_name_H-M   'P 1'
#
loop_
_entity.id
_entity.type
_entity.pdbx_description
1 polymer ?
#
loop_
_entity_poly.entity_id
_entity_poly.type
_entity_poly.pdbx_seq_one_letter_code
_entity_poly.pdbx_strand_id
1 'polypeptide(L)' 'MPYVITDECIQCGACVAGCPSGAIEEGELKSVILVELCIECGTCEQNCPTGAVIFVELEEPVPGGSG' A
#
# COMPACT_ATOMS: atom_id res chain seq x y z
N MET A 1 1.24 -8.79 5.71
CA MET A 1 0.61 -7.50 6.04
C MET A 1 0.92 -6.52 4.92
N PRO A 2 -0.03 -6.26 4.01
CA PRO A 2 0.26 -5.46 2.83
C PRO A 2 0.24 -3.95 3.09
N TYR A 3 0.90 -3.21 2.21
CA TYR A 3 0.62 -1.80 2.02
C TYR A 3 -0.67 -1.62 1.21
N VAL A 4 -1.46 -0.61 1.52
CA VAL A 4 -2.66 -0.21 0.77
C VAL A 4 -2.67 1.28 0.48
N ILE A 5 -3.33 1.65 -0.61
CA ILE A 5 -3.43 3.04 -1.07
C ILE A 5 -4.82 3.59 -0.74
N THR A 6 -4.84 4.65 0.05
CA THR A 6 -6.07 5.34 0.49
C THR A 6 -6.61 6.25 -0.63
N ASP A 7 -7.77 6.85 -0.40
CA ASP A 7 -8.39 7.78 -1.34
C ASP A 7 -7.70 9.16 -1.35
N GLU A 8 -6.65 9.36 -0.54
CA GLU A 8 -5.78 10.55 -0.58
C GLU A 8 -4.74 10.46 -1.71
N CYS A 9 -4.77 9.39 -2.50
CA CYS A 9 -3.93 9.23 -3.67
C CYS A 9 -4.28 10.27 -4.73
N ILE A 10 -3.27 11.01 -5.18
CA ILE A 10 -3.40 12.01 -6.25
C ILE A 10 -2.92 11.49 -7.62
N GLN A 11 -2.76 10.17 -7.77
CA GLN A 11 -2.27 9.51 -8.98
C GLN A 11 -0.96 10.11 -9.54
N CYS A 12 -0.02 10.47 -8.65
CA CYS A 12 1.28 11.03 -9.06
C CYS A 12 2.26 10.00 -9.64
N GLY A 13 2.00 8.70 -9.50
CA GLY A 13 2.84 7.63 -10.03
C GLY A 13 4.17 7.37 -9.30
N ALA A 14 4.49 8.13 -8.24
CA ALA A 14 5.77 8.00 -7.51
C ALA A 14 5.96 6.62 -6.86
N CYS A 15 4.90 6.05 -6.30
CA CYS A 15 4.94 4.70 -5.72
C CYS A 15 5.12 3.62 -6.80
N VAL A 16 4.48 3.78 -7.96
CA VAL A 16 4.57 2.85 -9.10
C VAL A 16 6.00 2.79 -9.63
N ALA A 17 6.60 3.95 -9.92
CA ALA A 17 7.97 4.03 -10.42
C ALA A 17 9.02 3.54 -9.40
N GLY A 18 8.72 3.70 -8.10
CA GLY A 18 9.63 3.31 -7.02
C GLY A 18 9.48 1.87 -6.53
N CYS A 19 8.49 1.10 -6.99
CA CYS A 19 8.24 -0.24 -6.47
C CYS A 19 9.24 -1.27 -7.03
N PRO A 20 10.16 -1.84 -6.23
CA PRO A 20 11.17 -2.77 -6.73
C PRO A 20 10.59 -4.13 -7.16
N SER A 21 9.45 -4.54 -6.59
CA SER A 21 8.77 -5.78 -6.98
C SER A 21 7.72 -5.59 -8.09
N GLY A 22 7.51 -4.35 -8.56
CA GLY A 22 6.48 -4.05 -9.56
C GLY A 22 5.05 -4.33 -9.08
N ALA A 23 4.81 -4.29 -7.77
CA ALA A 23 3.54 -4.66 -7.16
C ALA A 23 2.46 -3.57 -7.20
N ILE A 24 2.63 -2.49 -7.96
CA ILE A 24 1.71 -1.35 -7.94
C ILE A 24 1.27 -1.01 -9.35
N GLU A 25 -0.04 -0.94 -9.56
CA GLU A 25 -0.67 -0.59 -10.83
C GLU A 25 -1.43 0.72 -10.72
N GLU A 26 -1.62 1.43 -11.84
CA GLU A 26 -2.45 2.62 -11.91
C GLU A 26 -3.92 2.20 -12.09
N GLY A 27 -4.73 2.38 -11.04
CA GLY A 27 -6.18 2.20 -11.13
C GLY A 27 -6.89 3.46 -11.61
N GLU A 28 -8.21 3.37 -11.80
CA GLU A 28 -9.01 4.47 -12.35
C GLU A 28 -9.03 5.72 -11.46
N LEU A 29 -9.14 5.55 -10.14
CA LEU A 29 -9.21 6.67 -9.18
C LEU A 29 -7.95 6.82 -8.33
N LYS A 30 -7.23 5.71 -8.11
CA LYS A 30 -6.01 5.65 -7.31
C LYS A 30 -5.16 4.49 -7.76
N SER A 31 -3.87 4.55 -7.50
CA SER A 31 -3.00 3.38 -7.66
C SER A 31 -3.44 2.25 -6.74
N VAL A 32 -3.19 1.01 -7.14
CA VAL A 32 -3.59 -0.20 -6.42
C VAL A 32 -2.35 -1.06 -6.18
N ILE A 33 -2.19 -1.55 -4.95
CA ILE A 33 -1.10 -2.47 -4.60
C ILE A 33 -1.61 -3.90 -4.73
N LEU A 34 -0.93 -4.69 -5.56
CA LEU A 34 -1.13 -6.11 -5.71
C LEU A 34 -0.45 -6.84 -4.55
N VAL A 35 -1.25 -7.24 -3.56
CA VAL A 35 -0.78 -7.87 -2.30
C VAL A 35 0.07 -9.11 -2.58
N GLU A 36 -0.26 -9.89 -3.60
CA GLU A 36 0.47 -11.11 -3.98
C GLU A 36 1.90 -10.84 -4.47
N LEU A 37 2.20 -9.63 -4.95
CA LEU A 37 3.52 -9.22 -5.43
C LEU A 37 4.25 -8.30 -4.45
N CYS A 38 3.57 -7.84 -3.40
CA CYS A 38 4.12 -6.93 -2.42
C CYS A 38 5.14 -7.65 -1.53
N ILE A 39 6.38 -7.17 -1.53
CA ILE A 39 7.46 -7.70 -0.67
C ILE A 39 7.63 -6.92 0.63
N GLU A 40 6.65 -6.08 0.98
CA GLU A 40 6.60 -5.33 2.25
C GLU A 40 7.83 -4.43 2.50
N CYS A 41 8.46 -3.93 1.44
CA CYS A 41 9.71 -3.14 1.54
C CYS A 41 9.54 -1.70 2.05
N GLY A 42 8.31 -1.16 2.08
CA GLY A 42 8.01 0.20 2.54
C GLY A 42 8.43 1.36 1.64
N THR A 43 9.05 1.11 0.47
CA THR A 43 9.46 2.18 -0.45
C THR A 43 8.29 3.03 -0.95
N CYS A 44 7.12 2.41 -1.17
CA CYS A 44 5.94 3.12 -1.65
C CYS A 44 5.37 4.13 -0.65
N GLU A 45 5.43 3.83 0.64
CA GLU A 45 5.08 4.74 1.74
C GLU A 45 6.03 5.94 1.80
N GLN A 46 7.34 5.69 1.78
CA GLN A 46 8.35 6.74 1.84
C GLN A 46 8.30 7.69 0.63
N ASN A 47 7.93 7.17 -0.54
CA ASN A 47 7.85 7.96 -1.77
C ASN A 47 6.51 8.69 -1.95
N CYS A 48 5.50 8.42 -1.10
CA CYS A 48 4.18 9.02 -1.27
C CYS A 48 4.17 10.46 -0.73
N PRO A 49 4.01 11.50 -1.58
CA PRO A 49 4.05 12.89 -1.13
C PRO A 49 2.84 13.30 -0.29
N THR A 50 1.72 12.58 -0.41
CA THR A 50 0.49 12.84 0.34
C THR A 50 0.31 11.91 1.54
N GLY A 51 1.22 10.96 1.75
CA GLY A 51 1.06 9.95 2.80
C GLY A 51 -0.09 8.96 2.57
N ALA A 52 -0.60 8.86 1.33
CA ALA A 52 -1.74 8.01 0.98
C ALA A 52 -1.45 6.50 1.00
N VAL A 53 -0.23 6.07 1.31
CA VAL A 53 0.15 4.65 1.37
C VAL A 53 0.34 4.27 2.82
N ILE A 54 -0.46 3.34 3.32
CA ILE A 54 -0.45 2.90 4.72
C ILE A 54 -0.19 1.40 4.83
N PHE A 55 0.51 0.99 5.87
CA PHE A 55 0.64 -0.42 6.24
C PHE A 55 -0.61 -0.89 6.97
N VAL A 56 -1.24 -1.97 6.50
CA VAL A 56 -2.39 -2.57 7.18
C VAL A 56 -2.01 -3.90 7.80
N GLU A 57 -2.17 -3.98 9.12
CA GLU A 57 -2.21 -5.23 9.84
C GLU A 57 -3.57 -5.86 9.56
N LEU A 58 -3.62 -6.78 8.59
CA LEU A 58 -4.80 -7.62 8.39
C LEU A 58 -4.87 -8.58 9.59
N GLU A 59 -5.47 -8.14 10.68
CA GLU A 59 -5.91 -9.02 11.74
C GLU A 59 -6.92 -10.00 11.13
N GLU A 60 -6.60 -11.29 11.10
CA GLU A 60 -7.64 -12.32 11.11
C GLU A 60 -8.63 -11.96 12.24
N PRO A 61 -9.95 -12.19 12.10
CA PRO A 61 -10.92 -11.79 13.12
C PRO A 61 -10.50 -12.33 14.48
N VAL A 62 -9.91 -11.48 15.32
CA VAL A 62 -9.35 -11.86 16.62
C VAL A 62 -10.54 -12.22 17.51
N PRO A 63 -10.79 -13.50 17.84
CA PRO A 63 -11.75 -13.81 18.88
C PRO A 63 -10.99 -13.64 20.20
N GLY A 64 -11.03 -12.43 20.74
CA GLY A 64 -10.59 -12.14 22.10
C GLY A 64 -9.13 -11.71 22.23
N GLY A 65 -8.90 -10.40 22.18
CA GLY A 65 -7.69 -9.79 22.74
C GLY A 65 -7.91 -9.45 24.21
N SER A 66 -7.50 -10.34 25.10
CA SER A 66 -7.16 -10.01 26.48
C SER A 66 -5.65 -9.78 26.55
N GLY A 67 -5.26 -8.54 26.84
CA GLY A 67 -3.87 -8.12 27.05
C GLY A 67 -3.80 -6.66 27.44
#